data_AF-R7UNJ9-F1
#
_entry.id   AF-R7UNJ9-F1
#
_cell.length_a   1.000
_cell.length_b   1.000
_cell.length_c   1.000
_cell.angle_alpha   90.00
_cell.angle_beta   90.00
_cell.angle_gamma   90.00
#
_symmetry.space_group_name_H-M   'P 1'
#
loop_
_entity.id
_entity.type
_entity.pdbx_description
1 polymer ?
#
loop_
_entity_poly.entity_id
_entity_poly.type
_entity_poly.pdbx_seq_one_letter_code
_entity_poly.pdbx_strand_id
1 'polypeptide(L)' 'MSVIIRLQNLAWSANALDIRRLFHGLCIPDGGVHIVGGENGDAFIAFSTDEDARKAMHMDGALLLQNPIKLYLSSKNEMQ' A
#
# COMPACT_ATOMS: atom_id res chain seq x y z
N MET A 1 9.24 5.28 -13.84
CA MET A 1 8.94 6.14 -12.68
C MET A 1 8.23 5.28 -11.66
N SER A 2 8.57 5.35 -10.38
CA SER A 2 7.89 4.57 -9.34
C SER A 2 6.75 5.41 -8.77
N VAL A 3 5.52 4.91 -8.81
CA VAL A 3 4.37 5.57 -8.17
C VAL A 3 4.24 5.02 -6.76
N ILE A 4 4.04 5.90 -5.79
CA ILE A 4 3.93 5.52 -4.39
C ILE A 4 2.51 5.74 -3.90
N ILE A 5 2.03 4.76 -3.16
CA ILE A 5 0.72 4.80 -2.52
C ILE A 5 0.94 4.67 -1.02
N ARG A 6 0.39 5.62 -0.29
CA ARG A 6 0.31 5.54 1.17
C ARG A 6 -0.96 4.78 1.53
N LEU A 7 -0.81 3.72 2.29
CA LEU A 7 -1.85 2.93 2.90
C LEU A 7 -1.98 3.33 4.37
N GLN A 8 -3.20 3.59 4.81
CA GLN A 8 -3.55 3.84 6.21
C GLN A 8 -4.55 2.81 6.73
N ASN A 9 -4.69 2.78 8.05
CA ASN A 9 -5.57 1.87 8.78
C ASN A 9 -5.16 0.40 8.60
N LEU A 10 -3.86 0.16 8.44
CA LEU A 10 -3.32 -1.19 8.38
C LEU A 10 -3.55 -1.89 9.73
N ALA A 11 -4.11 -3.10 9.70
CA ALA A 11 -4.26 -3.90 10.91
C ALA A 11 -2.90 -4.19 11.55
N TRP A 12 -2.83 -4.19 12.89
CA TRP A 12 -1.57 -4.47 13.61
C TRP A 12 -0.95 -5.82 13.24
N SER A 13 -1.79 -6.82 12.97
CA SER A 13 -1.36 -8.16 12.56
C SER A 13 -0.97 -8.26 11.08
N ALA A 14 -1.23 -7.21 10.28
CA ALA A 14 -0.93 -7.22 8.86
C ALA A 14 0.56 -7.10 8.61
N ASN A 15 1.01 -7.80 7.58
CA ASN A 15 2.40 -7.82 7.17
C ASN A 15 2.52 -7.54 5.66
N ALA A 16 3.75 -7.44 5.16
CA ALA A 16 3.99 -7.13 3.75
C ALA A 16 3.42 -8.20 2.80
N LEU A 17 3.29 -9.45 3.26
CA LEU A 17 2.67 -10.52 2.48
C LEU A 17 1.16 -10.30 2.31
N ASP A 18 0.46 -9.90 3.36
CA ASP A 18 -0.97 -9.58 3.30
C ASP A 18 -1.24 -8.41 2.35
N ILE A 19 -0.40 -7.36 2.41
CA ILE A 19 -0.47 -6.22 1.47
C ILE A 19 -0.25 -6.71 0.03
N ARG A 20 0.77 -7.55 -0.22
CA ARG A 20 1.00 -8.15 -1.55
C ARG A 20 -0.16 -9.01 -2.02
N ARG A 21 -0.87 -9.69 -1.11
CA ARG A 21 -2.06 -10.47 -1.42
C ARG A 21 -3.27 -9.61 -1.75
N LEU A 22 -3.44 -8.47 -1.06
CA LEU A 22 -4.49 -7.52 -1.38
C LEU A 22 -4.31 -6.96 -2.79
N PHE A 23 -3.08 -6.58 -3.12
CA PHE A 23 -2.70 -6.09 -4.44
C PHE A 23 -2.29 -7.21 -5.40
N HIS A 24 -2.89 -8.40 -5.25
CA HIS A 24 -2.57 -9.53 -6.11
C HIS A 24 -2.86 -9.20 -7.58
N GLY A 25 -1.90 -9.51 -8.45
CA GLY A 25 -1.96 -9.17 -9.88
C GLY A 25 -1.38 -7.79 -10.23
N LEU A 26 -0.94 -7.01 -9.24
CA LEU A 26 -0.22 -5.75 -9.46
C LEU A 26 1.29 -5.94 -9.29
N CYS A 27 2.08 -5.21 -10.08
CA CYS A 27 3.54 -5.31 -10.03
C CYS A 27 4.14 -4.45 -8.91
N ILE A 28 4.40 -5.09 -7.77
CA ILE A 28 5.13 -4.50 -6.64
C ILE A 28 6.55 -5.08 -6.63
N PRO A 29 7.61 -4.27 -6.81
CA PRO A 29 8.98 -4.74 -6.82
C PRO A 29 9.41 -5.28 -5.44
N ASP A 30 10.53 -6.00 -5.43
CA ASP A 30 11.09 -6.47 -4.16
C ASP A 30 11.58 -5.30 -3.30
N GLY A 31 11.22 -5.31 -2.02
CA GLY A 31 11.39 -4.14 -1.13
C GLY A 31 10.43 -2.97 -1.41
N GLY A 32 9.45 -3.11 -2.31
CA GLY A 32 8.49 -2.05 -2.62
C GLY A 32 7.44 -1.78 -1.53
N VAL A 33 7.32 -2.65 -0.53
CA VAL A 33 6.41 -2.46 0.61
C VAL A 33 7.20 -2.00 1.82
N HIS A 34 6.87 -0.82 2.33
CA HIS A 34 7.50 -0.24 3.52
C HIS A 34 6.43 0.03 4.57
N ILE A 35 6.41 -0.77 5.63
CA ILE A 35 5.45 -0.60 6.74
C ILE A 35 6.12 0.30 7.77
N VAL A 36 5.58 1.51 7.96
CA VAL A 36 6.07 2.44 8.99
C VAL A 36 5.49 2.05 10.35
N GLY A 37 4.21 1.66 10.37
CA GLY A 37 3.48 1.47 11.62
C GLY A 37 3.22 2.81 12.32
N GLY A 38 2.51 2.78 13.44
CA GLY A 38 2.08 3.97 14.17
C GLY A 38 0.62 3.88 14.60
N GLU A 39 0.09 4.92 15.23
CA GLU A 39 -1.29 4.96 15.72
C GLU A 39 -2.33 4.76 14.61
N ASN A 40 -2.01 5.18 13.38
CA ASN A 40 -2.87 5.06 12.20
C ASN A 40 -2.53 3.86 11.31
N GLY A 41 -1.50 3.07 11.65
CA GLY A 41 -1.06 1.93 10.83
C GLY A 41 -0.65 2.36 9.41
N ASP A 42 0.31 3.27 9.30
CA ASP A 42 0.78 3.76 8.00
C ASP A 42 1.74 2.77 7.33
N ALA A 43 1.55 2.58 6.03
CA ALA A 43 2.44 1.83 5.16
C ALA A 43 2.54 2.52 3.80
N PHE A 44 3.63 2.27 3.08
CA PHE A 44 3.85 2.80 1.75
C PHE A 44 4.15 1.66 0.79
N ILE A 45 3.53 1.70 -0.37
CA ILE A 45 3.72 0.72 -1.43
C ILE A 45 4.22 1.46 -2.67
N ALA A 46 5.40 1.09 -3.14
CA ALA A 46 5.93 1.50 -4.43
C ALA A 46 5.46 0.51 -5.50
N PHE A 47 4.76 1.00 -6.52
CA PHE A 47 4.38 0.22 -7.69
C PHE A 47 5.36 0.46 -8.83
N SER A 48 5.60 -0.59 -9.63
CA SER A 48 6.52 -0.53 -10.76
C SER A 48 5.99 0.33 -11.92
N THR A 49 4.66 0.40 -12.08
CA THR A 49 3.99 1.14 -13.16
C THR A 49 2.87 2.03 -12.61
N ASP A 50 2.49 3.06 -13.37
CA ASP A 50 1.35 3.91 -13.04
C ASP A 50 0.02 3.18 -13.18
N GLU A 51 -0.10 2.25 -14.14
CA GLU A 51 -1.29 1.43 -14.33
C GLU A 51 -1.58 0.57 -13.10
N ASP A 52 -0.54 -0.05 -12.51
CA ASP A 52 -0.67 -0.83 -11.29
C ASP A 52 -1.13 0.05 -10.12
N ALA A 53 -0.49 1.21 -9.92
CA ALA A 53 -0.89 2.15 -8.88
C ALA A 53 -2.33 2.63 -9.06
N ARG A 54 -2.75 2.88 -10.30
CA ARG A 54 -4.13 3.27 -10.60
C ARG A 54 -5.11 2.16 -10.27
N LYS A 55 -4.80 0.90 -10.60
CA LYS A 55 -5.61 -0.26 -10.19
C LYS A 55 -5.65 -0.41 -8.67
N ALA A 56 -4.52 -0.21 -7.99
CA ALA A 56 -4.45 -0.23 -6.54
C ALA A 56 -5.39 0.81 -5.91
N MET A 57 -5.46 2.03 -6.46
CA MET A 57 -6.39 3.07 -5.99
C MET A 57 -7.87 2.69 -6.11
N HIS A 58 -8.25 1.81 -7.03
CA HIS A 58 -9.63 1.32 -7.10
C HIS A 58 -9.98 0.35 -5.95
N MET A 59 -8.97 -0.13 -5.21
CA MET A 59 -9.14 -0.94 -4.00
C MET A 59 -9.11 -0.09 -2.72
N ASP A 60 -9.21 1.25 -2.83
CA ASP A 60 -9.44 2.11 -1.68
C ASP A 60 -10.73 1.68 -0.93
N GLY A 61 -10.66 1.61 0.39
CA GLY A 61 -11.75 1.10 1.23
C GLY A 61 -11.88 -0.43 1.28
N ALA A 62 -10.99 -1.19 0.63
CA ALA A 62 -11.00 -2.64 0.72
C ALA A 62 -10.71 -3.14 2.14
N LEU A 63 -11.26 -4.31 2.50
CA LEU A 63 -11.04 -4.91 3.81
C LEU A 63 -9.76 -5.76 3.79
N LEU A 64 -8.74 -5.33 4.55
CA LEU A 64 -7.55 -6.12 4.84
C LEU A 64 -7.62 -6.63 6.28
N LEU A 65 -7.66 -7.95 6.48
CA LEU A 65 -7.72 -8.58 7.81
C LEU A 65 -8.79 -7.97 8.73
N GLN A 66 -10.01 -7.78 8.20
CA GLN A 66 -11.17 -7.17 8.89
C GLN A 66 -11.12 -5.66 9.08
N ASN A 67 -10.05 -4.97 8.67
CA ASN A 67 -9.96 -3.51 8.73
C ASN A 67 -10.09 -2.89 7.33
N PRO A 68 -10.94 -1.86 7.15
CA PRO A 68 -10.98 -1.12 5.89
C PRO A 68 -9.70 -0.30 5.74
N ILE A 69 -8.95 -0.54 4.68
CA ILE A 69 -7.74 0.22 4.38
C ILE A 69 -8.12 1.51 3.63
N LYS A 70 -7.30 2.55 3.80
CA LYS A 70 -7.39 3.76 2.98
C LYS A 70 -6.12 3.94 2.17
N LEU A 71 -6.27 4.34 0.91
CA LEU A 71 -5.17 4.55 -0.03
C LEU A 71 -5.11 6.01 -0.45
N TYR A 72 -3.91 6.56 -0.44
CA TYR A 72 -3.62 7.94 -0.81
C TYR A 72 -2.47 7.98 -1.81
N LEU A 73 -2.60 8.84 -2.82
CA LEU A 73 -1.52 9.08 -3.77
C LEU A 73 -0.42 9.78 -3.00
N SER A 74 0.79 9.22 -3.05
CA SER A 74 1.92 9.75 -2.32
C SER A 74 3.15 9.71 -3.22
N SER A 75 4.25 10.30 -2.76
CA SER A 75 5.47 10.45 -3.55
C SER A 75 6.67 9.99 -2.75
N LYS A 76 7.76 9.66 -3.44
CA LYS A 76 9.03 9.25 -2.82
C LYS A 76 9.56 10.30 -1.84
N ASN A 77 9.26 11.58 -2.09
CA ASN A 77 9.57 12.70 -1.21
C ASN A 77 8.78 12.73 0.11
N GLU A 78 7.62 12.05 0.18
CA GLU A 78 6.79 11.99 1.40
C GLU A 78 7.15 10.78 2.29
N MET A 79 7.96 9.85 1.76
CA MET A 79 8.52 8.72 2.53
C MET A 79 9.71 9.10 3.43
N GLN A 80 10.00 10.40 3.61
CA GLN A 80 11.21 10.89 4.29
C GLN A 80 10.95 11.34 5.73
#